data_AF-A0A8S9SD31-F1
#
_entry.id   AF-A0A8S9SD31-F1
#
_cell.length_a   1.000
_cell.length_b   1.000
_cell.length_c   1.000
_cell.angle_alpha   90.00
_cell.angle_beta   90.00
_cell.angle_gamma   90.00
#
_symmetry.space_group_name_H-M   'P 1'
#
loop_
_entity.id
_entity.type
_entity.pdbx_description
1 polymer ?
#
loop_
_entity_poly.entity_id
_entity_poly.type
_entity_poly.pdbx_seq_one_letter_code
_entity_poly.pdbx_strand_id
1 'polypeptide(L)' 'MMILFSEKRSAEAARIREKYPDRIPVIVEKGEKSDIPTIDKKKYLVPADLTVGQF' A
#
# COMPACT_ATOMS: atom_id res chain seq x y z
N MET A 1 -15.58 -15.13 -3.28
CA MET A 1 -15.41 -13.70 -2.92
C MET A 1 -13.94 -13.30 -2.70
N MET A 2 -13.12 -14.10 -2.00
CA MET A 2 -11.72 -13.76 -1.64
C MET A 2 -10.74 -13.68 -2.84
N ILE A 3 -10.95 -14.49 -3.87
CA ILE A 3 -10.09 -14.56 -5.07
C ILE A 3 -10.12 -13.24 -5.86
N LEU A 4 -11.32 -12.68 -6.09
CA LEU A 4 -11.53 -11.41 -6.80
C LEU A 4 -10.87 -10.20 -6.11
N PHE A 5 -10.74 -10.21 -4.77
CA PHE A 5 -10.13 -9.10 -4.04
C PHE A 5 -8.61 -9.05 -4.23
N SER A 6 -7.95 -10.20 -4.31
CA SER A 6 -6.51 -10.28 -4.58
C SER A 6 -6.18 -9.85 -6.01
N GLU A 7 -6.95 -10.33 -6.99
CA GLU A 7 -6.75 -10.00 -8.40
C GLU A 7 -6.91 -8.51 -8.69
N LYS A 8 -7.95 -7.87 -8.11
CA LYS A 8 -8.16 -6.41 -8.25
C LYS A 8 -6.99 -5.61 -7.68
N ARG A 9 -6.50 -5.97 -6.49
CA ARG A 9 -5.34 -5.30 -5.86
C ARG A 9 -4.06 -5.49 -6.68
N SER A 10 -3.84 -6.69 -7.21
CA SER A 10 -2.68 -6.99 -8.05
C SER A 10 -2.70 -6.17 -9.35
N ALA A 11 -3.85 -6.12 -10.04
CA ALA A 11 -4.01 -5.35 -11.28
C ALA A 11 -3.90 -3.83 -11.05
N GLU A 12 -4.36 -3.31 -9.91
CA GLU A 12 -4.18 -1.90 -9.54
C GLU A 12 -2.71 -1.59 -9.24
N ALA A 13 -2.05 -2.43 -8.44
CA ALA A 13 -0.64 -2.27 -8.10
C ALA A 13 0.26 -2.34 -9.35
N ALA A 14 -0.02 -3.26 -10.29
CA ALA A 14 0.71 -3.38 -11.55
C ALA A 14 0.60 -2.11 -12.40
N ARG A 15 -0.62 -1.58 -12.61
CA ARG A 15 -0.85 -0.34 -13.35
C ARG A 15 -0.16 0.87 -12.72
N ILE A 16 -0.17 0.95 -11.38
CA ILE A 16 0.47 2.05 -10.66
C ILE A 16 2.00 1.97 -10.78
N ARG A 17 2.59 0.77 -10.70
CA ARG A 17 4.04 0.58 -10.89
C ARG A 17 4.48 0.92 -12.30
N GLU A 18 3.67 0.62 -13.32
CA GLU A 18 3.94 1.03 -14.70
C GLU A 18 3.90 2.56 -14.84
N LYS A 19 2.94 3.21 -14.19
CA LYS A 19 2.80 4.68 -14.22
C LYS A 19 3.88 5.42 -13.41
N TYR A 20 4.36 4.82 -12.33
CA TYR A 20 5.34 5.39 -11.41
C TYR A 20 6.43 4.36 -11.10
N PRO A 21 7.40 4.13 -12.00
CA PRO A 21 8.39 3.06 -11.87
C PRO A 21 9.28 3.21 -10.63
N ASP A 22 9.55 4.44 -10.21
CA ASP A 22 10.39 4.74 -9.04
C ASP A 22 9.62 4.74 -7.72
N ARG A 23 8.33 4.34 -7.73
CA ARG A 23 7.47 4.34 -6.55
C ARG A 23 6.83 2.99 -6.27
N ILE A 24 6.74 2.67 -4.99
CA ILE A 24 6.18 1.44 -4.47
C ILE A 24 4.81 1.76 -3.83
N PRO A 25 3.70 1.17 -4.32
CA PRO A 25 2.40 1.29 -3.68
C PRO A 25 2.37 0.48 -2.37
N VAL A 26 2.08 1.14 -1.25
CA VAL A 26 2.00 0.54 0.09
C VAL A 26 0.61 0.75 0.67
N ILE A 27 0.02 -0.30 1.23
CA ILE A 27 -1.25 -0.25 1.96
C ILE A 27 -0.94 -0.43 3.45
N VAL A 28 -1.29 0.57 4.25
CA VAL A 28 -1.11 0.57 5.71
C VAL A 28 -2.44 0.31 6.37
N GLU A 29 -2.49 -0.75 7.17
CA GLU A 29 -3.66 -1.12 7.96
C GLU A 29 -3.30 -1.14 9.44
N LYS A 30 -4.25 -0.70 10.26
CA LYS A 30 -4.13 -0.79 11.71
C LYS A 30 -4.26 -2.27 12.11
N GLY A 31 -3.32 -2.77 12.91
CA GLY A 31 -3.44 -4.10 13.50
C GLY A 31 -4.65 -4.20 14.42
N GLU A 32 -5.35 -5.34 14.40
CA GLU A 32 -6.65 -5.52 15.08
C GLU A 32 -6.63 -5.23 16.59
N LYS A 33 -5.47 -5.38 17.24
CA LYS A 33 -5.27 -5.20 18.69
C LYS A 33 -4.52 -3.91 19.06
N SER A 34 -4.44 -2.97 18.14
CA SER A 34 -3.73 -1.71 18.36
C SER A 34 -4.66 -0.67 18.98
N ASP A 35 -4.18 0.11 19.94
CA ASP A 35 -4.88 1.28 20.50
C ASP A 35 -4.54 2.59 19.76
N ILE A 36 -3.83 2.49 18.63
CA ILE A 36 -3.45 3.64 17.82
C ILE A 36 -4.69 4.21 17.10
N PRO A 37 -4.81 5.54 16.95
CA PRO A 37 -5.88 6.15 16.17
C PRO A 37 -6.01 5.59 14.76
N THR A 38 -7.23 5.60 14.21
CA THR A 38 -7.45 5.22 12.82
C THR A 38 -6.76 6.20 11.87
N ILE A 39 -6.03 5.66 10.91
CA ILE A 39 -5.41 6.43 9.84
C ILE A 39 -6.44 6.69 8.73
N ASP A 40 -6.58 7.96 8.33
CA ASP A 40 -7.50 8.38 7.26
C ASP A 40 -7.03 7.95 5.86
N LYS A 41 -5.72 7.97 5.61
CA LYS A 41 -5.12 7.58 4.32
C LYS A 41 -4.38 6.25 4.45
N LYS A 42 -4.90 5.20 3.82
CA LYS A 42 -4.29 3.86 3.89
C LYS A 42 -3.38 3.52 2.71
N LYS A 43 -3.46 4.25 1.60
CA LYS A 43 -2.68 3.99 0.39
C LYS A 43 -1.59 5.06 0.20
N TYR A 44 -0.34 4.63 0.10
CA TYR A 44 0.84 5.48 -0.06
C TYR A 44 1.63 5.09 -1.30
N LEU A 45 2.27 6.07 -1.93
CA LEU A 45 3.26 5.84 -3.00
C LEU A 45 4.62 6.28 -2.50
N VAL A 46 5.41 5.29 -2.10
CA VAL A 46 6.68 5.48 -1.42
C VAL A 46 7.82 5.43 -2.44
N PRO A 47 8.78 6.37 -2.44
CA PRO A 47 9.97 6.26 -3.28
C PRO A 47 10.74 4.95 -3.02
N ALA A 48 11.31 4.34 -4.06
CA ALA A 48 12.01 3.06 -3.95
C ALA A 48 13.31 3.12 -3.11
N ASP A 49 13.86 4.31 -2.92
CA ASP A 49 15.04 4.62 -2.12
C ASP A 49 14.71 4.95 -0.64
N LEU A 50 13.43 5.06 -0.28
CA LEU A 50 13.02 5.33 1.09
C LEU A 50 13.21 4.08 1.96
N THR A 51 13.92 4.24 3.07
CA THR A 51 14.11 3.15 4.04
C THR A 51 12.90 3.01 4.97
N VAL A 52 12.72 1.81 5.54
CA VAL A 52 11.61 1.53 6.48
C VAL A 52 11.64 2.47 7.70
N GLY A 53 12.81 2.93 8.14
CA GLY A 53 12.91 3.86 9.28
C GLY A 53 12.48 5.29 8.97
N GLN A 54 12.39 5.67 7.70
CA GLN A 54 11.91 6.98 7.25
C GLN A 54 10.41 6.99 6.93
N PHE A 55 9.81 5.80 6.76
CA PHE A 55 8.40 5.61 6.51
C PHE A 55 7.64 5.43 7.83
#